data_AF-A0A7S3SBM3-F1
#
_entry.id   AF-A0A7S3SBM3-F1
#
_cell.length_a   1.000
_cell.length_b   1.000
_cell.length_c   1.000
_cell.angle_alpha   90.00
_cell.angle_beta   90.00
_cell.angle_gamma   90.00
#
_symmetry.space_group_name_H-M   'P 1'
#
loop_
_entity.id
_entity.type
_entity.pdbx_description
1 polymer ?
#
loop_
_entity_poly.entity_id
_entity_poly.type
_entity_poly.pdbx_seq_one_letter_code
_entity_poly.pdbx_strand_id
1 'polypeptide(L)'
;GASYKEVQMLLGAIVDPEWTIKTHLKETVANDLPTDFDARVNWSECEDVINHVRDQSNCGSCWAHGTTEALNDRHCISHGVHELFSVSDTTACCDFLKCFSKGCNGGQ
;
A
#
# COMPACT_ATOMS: atom_id res chain seq x y z
N GLY A 1 -12.52 25.01 1.49
CA GLY A 1 -12.92 23.60 1.63
C GLY A 1 -12.64 22.89 0.32
N ALA A 2 -12.38 21.58 0.36
CA ALA A 2 -12.14 20.79 -0.85
C ALA A 2 -13.44 20.61 -1.66
N SER A 3 -13.31 20.60 -2.98
CA SER A 3 -14.35 20.27 -3.94
C SER A 3 -14.54 18.76 -4.05
N TYR A 4 -15.71 18.36 -4.58
CA TYR A 4 -15.98 16.95 -4.88
C TYR A 4 -14.90 16.31 -5.78
N LYS A 5 -14.40 17.06 -6.78
CA LYS A 5 -13.37 16.55 -7.71
C LYS A 5 -12.03 16.33 -7.01
N GLU A 6 -11.65 17.23 -6.10
CA GLU A 6 -10.43 17.06 -5.30
C GLU A 6 -10.54 15.83 -4.38
N VAL A 7 -11.68 15.63 -3.73
CA VAL A 7 -11.89 14.43 -2.89
C VAL A 7 -11.90 13.16 -3.72
N GLN A 8 -12.56 13.16 -4.89
CA GLN A 8 -12.58 12.01 -5.79
C GLN A 8 -11.17 11.64 -6.26
N MET A 9 -10.30 12.63 -6.49
CA MET A 9 -8.91 12.39 -6.89
C MET A 9 -8.12 11.61 -5.83
N LEU A 10 -8.47 11.71 -4.55
CA LEU A 10 -7.78 10.96 -3.50
C LEU A 10 -8.13 9.46 -3.50
N LEU A 11 -9.22 9.06 -4.17
CA LEU A 11 -9.74 7.70 -4.22
C LEU A 11 -9.29 6.96 -5.49
N GLY A 12 -7.97 6.88 -5.69
CA GLY A 12 -7.36 6.33 -6.91
C GLY A 12 -7.25 4.79 -7.01
N ALA A 13 -7.71 4.03 -6.02
CA ALA A 13 -7.69 2.58 -6.09
C ALA A 13 -8.86 2.05 -6.92
N ILE A 14 -8.56 1.33 -8.00
CA ILE A 14 -9.57 0.69 -8.86
C ILE A 14 -9.73 -0.75 -8.36
N VAL A 15 -10.93 -1.10 -7.91
CA VAL A 15 -11.25 -2.44 -7.39
C VAL A 15 -12.16 -3.14 -8.39
N ASP A 16 -11.57 -3.98 -9.25
CA ASP A 16 -12.30 -4.84 -10.17
C ASP A 16 -12.27 -6.31 -9.69
N PRO A 17 -13.42 -6.94 -9.41
CA PRO A 17 -13.50 -8.36 -9.03
C PRO A 17 -12.90 -9.32 -10.05
N GLU A 18 -12.87 -8.97 -11.33
CA GLU A 18 -12.25 -9.81 -12.37
C GLU A 18 -10.72 -9.80 -12.25
N TRP A 19 -10.15 -8.76 -11.65
CA TRP A 19 -8.70 -8.55 -11.56
C TRP A 19 -8.14 -8.92 -10.19
N THR A 20 -8.99 -9.32 -9.23
CA THR A 20 -8.53 -9.80 -7.92
C THR A 20 -7.73 -11.11 -8.04
N ILE A 21 -6.52 -11.13 -7.48
CA ILE A 21 -5.73 -12.35 -7.33
C ILE A 21 -6.47 -13.28 -6.37
N LYS A 22 -6.92 -14.43 -6.87
CA LYS A 22 -7.49 -15.50 -6.05
C LYS A 22 -6.37 -16.19 -5.28
N THR A 23 -6.03 -15.66 -4.11
CA THR A 23 -5.07 -16.30 -3.23
C THR A 23 -5.70 -17.55 -2.59
N HIS A 24 -4.90 -18.60 -2.43
CA HIS A 24 -5.28 -19.69 -1.55
C HIS A 24 -5.20 -19.17 -0.12
N LEU A 25 -6.35 -19.07 0.54
CA LEU A 25 -6.38 -18.86 1.98
C LEU A 25 -5.54 -19.96 2.61
N LYS A 26 -4.46 -19.58 3.28
CA LYS A 26 -3.75 -20.50 4.14
C LYS A 26 -4.72 -20.77 5.29
N GLU A 27 -5.28 -21.99 5.37
CA GLU A 27 -6.06 -22.43 6.52
C GLU A 27 -5.12 -22.62 7.72
N THR A 28 -4.56 -21.52 8.21
CA THR A 28 -4.00 -21.45 9.54
C THR A 28 -5.14 -21.06 10.46
N VAL A 29 -5.71 -22.04 11.16
CA VAL A 29 -6.60 -21.74 12.28
C VAL A 29 -5.73 -21.12 13.37
N ALA A 30 -5.68 -19.79 13.41
CA ALA A 30 -4.99 -19.05 14.45
C ALA A 30 -5.86 -19.10 15.70
N ASN A 31 -5.68 -20.15 16.51
CA ASN A 31 -6.49 -20.39 17.70
C ASN A 31 -6.26 -19.34 18.82
N ASP A 32 -5.12 -18.63 18.79
CA ASP A 32 -4.68 -17.73 19.84
C ASP A 32 -4.22 -16.37 19.27
N LEU A 33 -5.09 -15.69 18.53
CA LEU A 33 -4.82 -14.30 18.13
C LEU A 33 -4.97 -13.35 19.34
N PRO A 34 -4.09 -12.34 19.47
CA PRO A 34 -4.24 -11.35 20.52
C PRO A 34 -5.51 -10.51 20.28
N THR A 35 -6.11 -9.99 21.35
CA THR A 35 -7.26 -9.07 21.26
C THR A 35 -6.88 -7.74 20.63
N ASP A 36 -5.61 -7.36 20.77
CA ASP A 36 -5.05 -6.09 20.32
C ASP A 36 -3.71 -6.36 19.63
N PHE A 37 -3.49 -5.76 18.47
CA PHE A 37 -2.25 -5.91 17.72
C PHE A 37 -1.88 -4.59 17.06
N ASP A 38 -0.65 -4.14 17.31
CA ASP A 38 -0.05 -2.99 16.64
C ASP A 38 1.29 -3.41 16.06
N ALA A 39 1.41 -3.33 14.73
CA ALA A 39 2.61 -3.69 14.00
C ALA A 39 3.84 -2.88 14.46
N ARG A 40 3.64 -1.61 14.82
CA ARG A 40 4.72 -0.72 15.28
C ARG A 40 5.33 -1.16 16.60
N VAL A 41 4.51 -1.77 17.46
CA VAL A 41 4.96 -2.31 18.75
C VAL A 41 5.58 -3.70 18.56
N ASN A 42 4.98 -4.52 17.69
CA ASN A 42 5.41 -5.90 17.47
C ASN A 42 6.73 -6.01 16.67
N TRP A 43 7.02 -5.01 15.83
CA TRP A 43 8.27 -4.85 15.08
C TRP A 43 8.86 -3.47 15.36
N SER A 44 9.15 -3.20 16.63
CA SER A 44 9.68 -1.92 17.11
C SER A 44 11.00 -1.51 16.45
N GLU A 45 11.81 -2.47 15.99
CA GLU A 45 13.00 -2.22 15.19
C GLU A 45 12.69 -1.57 13.83
N CYS A 46 11.45 -1.71 13.35
CA CYS A 46 10.95 -1.15 12.10
C CYS A 46 9.89 -0.06 12.33
N GLU A 47 9.75 0.44 13.56
CA GLU A 47 8.73 1.43 13.91
C GLU A 47 8.82 2.67 13.02
N ASP A 48 10.03 3.15 12.73
CA ASP A 48 10.28 4.32 11.89
C ASP A 48 9.82 4.14 10.44
N VAL A 49 9.83 2.90 9.93
CA VAL A 49 9.33 2.54 8.60
C VAL A 49 7.80 2.38 8.63
N ILE A 50 7.28 1.56 9.56
CA ILE A 50 5.85 1.23 9.66
C ILE A 50 5.01 2.47 10.01
N ASN A 51 5.56 3.37 10.82
CA ASN A 51 4.89 4.60 11.25
C ASN A 51 5.12 5.78 10.27
N HIS A 52 5.78 5.55 9.12
CA HIS A 52 6.05 6.58 8.13
C HIS A 52 4.80 6.92 7.31
N VAL A 53 4.08 7.96 7.71
CA VAL A 53 2.89 8.45 6.99
C VAL A 53 3.32 9.29 5.78
N ARG A 54 2.88 8.88 4.58
CA ARG A 54 3.13 9.60 3.32
C ARG A 54 1.91 10.44 2.90
N ASP A 55 2.16 11.40 2.01
CA ASP A 55 1.13 12.24 1.40
C ASP A 55 1.09 12.03 -0.12
N GLN A 56 -0.03 11.50 -0.62
CA GLN A 56 -0.25 11.29 -2.06
C GLN A 56 -0.49 12.60 -2.84
N SER A 57 -0.66 13.72 -2.14
CA SER A 57 -0.98 15.03 -2.71
C SER A 57 -2.26 14.99 -3.57
N ASN A 58 -2.37 15.89 -4.54
CA ASN A 58 -3.47 15.92 -5.50
C ASN A 58 -3.23 14.93 -6.65
N CYS A 59 -3.11 13.65 -6.32
CA CYS A 59 -2.86 12.55 -7.26
C CYS A 59 -3.58 11.29 -6.75
N GLY A 60 -4.29 10.59 -7.63
CA GLY A 60 -4.95 9.31 -7.35
C GLY A 60 -3.97 8.14 -7.33
N SER A 61 -2.90 8.26 -6.56
CA SER A 61 -1.82 7.28 -6.42
C SER A 61 -1.90 6.48 -5.11
N CYS A 62 -3.03 6.48 -4.41
CA CYS A 62 -3.18 5.71 -3.16
C CYS A 62 -2.95 4.20 -3.37
N TRP A 63 -3.26 3.66 -4.54
CA TRP A 63 -2.95 2.28 -4.94
C TRP A 63 -1.44 2.01 -4.92
N ALA A 64 -0.62 2.96 -5.37
CA ALA A 64 0.84 2.87 -5.35
C ALA A 64 1.43 3.15 -3.97
N HIS A 65 0.82 4.06 -3.20
CA HIS A 65 1.24 4.35 -1.82
C HIS A 65 1.06 3.13 -0.93
N GLY A 66 -0.16 2.60 -0.82
CA GLY A 66 -0.44 1.48 0.09
C GLY A 66 0.36 0.22 -0.23
N THR A 67 0.61 -0.06 -1.51
CA THR A 67 1.45 -1.20 -1.93
C THR A 67 2.92 -0.99 -1.63
N THR A 68 3.47 0.19 -1.90
CA THR A 68 4.88 0.50 -1.65
C THR A 68 5.18 0.60 -0.15
N GLU A 69 4.28 1.17 0.64
CA GLU A 69 4.37 1.24 2.11
C GLU A 69 4.38 -0.17 2.71
N ALA A 70 3.40 -1.02 2.36
CA ALA A 70 3.37 -2.40 2.85
C ALA A 70 4.59 -3.23 2.40
N LEU A 71 5.13 -2.98 1.20
CA LEU A 71 6.37 -3.60 0.74
C LEU A 71 7.56 -3.14 1.58
N ASN A 72 7.64 -1.84 1.89
CA ASN A 72 8.66 -1.29 2.78
C ASN A 72 8.64 -1.94 4.15
N ASP A 73 7.46 -2.01 4.78
CA ASP A 73 7.27 -2.62 6.10
C ASP A 73 7.77 -4.07 6.11
N ARG A 74 7.33 -4.85 5.12
CA ARG A 74 7.72 -6.26 4.99
C ARG A 74 9.21 -6.43 4.75
N HIS A 75 9.83 -5.52 3.99
CA HIS A 75 11.25 -5.56 3.71
C HIS A 75 12.07 -5.24 4.97
N CYS A 76 11.63 -4.26 5.76
CA CYS A 76 12.21 -4.01 7.08
C CYS A 76 12.06 -5.22 8.00
N ILE A 77 10.84 -5.74 8.17
CA ILE A 77 10.55 -6.88 9.06
C ILE A 77 11.39 -8.12 8.69
N SER A 78 11.58 -8.38 7.40
CA SER A 78 12.27 -9.60 6.94
C SER A 78 13.80 -9.43 6.82
N HIS A 79 14.31 -8.22 6.62
CA HIS A 79 15.71 -7.99 6.26
C HIS A 79 16.41 -6.87 7.04
N GLY A 80 15.71 -6.13 7.89
CA GLY A 80 16.24 -4.99 8.64
C GLY A 80 16.62 -3.81 7.74
N VAL A 81 15.95 -3.64 6.60
CA VAL A 81 16.21 -2.56 5.64
C VAL A 81 15.22 -1.41 5.86
N HIS A 82 15.74 -0.24 6.20
CA HIS A 82 14.95 0.96 6.51
C HIS A 82 14.81 1.93 5.32
N GLU A 83 15.44 1.61 4.18
CA GLU A 83 15.38 2.48 3.01
C GLU A 83 13.96 2.53 2.43
N LEU A 84 13.43 3.73 2.28
CA LEU A 84 12.08 3.96 1.76
C LEU A 84 12.06 3.82 0.24
N PHE A 85 11.22 2.91 -0.25
CA PHE A 85 11.02 2.70 -1.67
C PHE A 85 10.26 3.86 -2.31
N SER A 86 10.51 4.06 -3.60
CA SER A 86 9.95 5.15 -4.39
C SER A 86 8.51 4.86 -4.81
N VAL A 87 7.56 5.54 -4.15
CA VAL A 87 6.16 5.50 -4.58
C VAL A 87 6.00 6.10 -5.98
N SER A 88 6.83 7.09 -6.34
CA SER A 88 6.81 7.70 -7.67
C SER A 88 7.22 6.72 -8.76
N ASP A 89 8.16 5.81 -8.47
CA ASP A 89 8.55 4.75 -9.40
C ASP A 89 7.38 3.79 -9.64
N THR A 90 6.75 3.29 -8.56
CA THR A 90 5.53 2.47 -8.63
C THR A 90 4.43 3.19 -9.43
N THR A 91 4.25 4.49 -9.20
CA THR A 91 3.19 5.29 -9.86
C THR A 91 3.46 5.55 -11.34
N ALA A 92 4.72 5.77 -11.74
CA ALA A 92 5.07 6.28 -13.07
C ALA A 92 5.59 5.20 -14.02
N CYS A 93 6.23 4.16 -13.49
CA CYS A 93 6.87 3.11 -14.31
C CYS A 93 5.97 1.87 -14.50
N CYS A 94 4.94 1.72 -13.68
CA CYS A 94 3.84 0.81 -13.95
C CYS A 94 2.88 1.44 -14.96
N ASP A 95 2.93 0.97 -16.21
CA ASP A 95 2.04 1.42 -17.27
C ASP A 95 0.80 0.53 -17.41
N PHE A 96 -0.13 0.97 -18.26
CA PHE A 96 -1.37 0.26 -18.54
C PHE A 96 -1.14 -1.17 -19.05
N LEU A 97 -0.06 -1.41 -19.80
CA LEU A 97 0.21 -2.72 -20.41
C LEU A 97 0.80 -3.72 -19.41
N LYS A 98 1.55 -3.23 -18.41
CA LYS A 98 2.26 -4.08 -17.44
C LYS A 98 1.44 -4.36 -16.19
N CYS A 99 0.73 -3.36 -15.68
CA CYS A 99 -0.01 -3.50 -14.42
C CYS A 99 -1.26 -2.63 -14.38
N PHE A 100 -1.88 -2.39 -15.54
CA PHE A 100 -3.22 -1.79 -15.65
C PHE A 100 -3.40 -0.46 -14.90
N SER A 101 -2.31 0.29 -14.76
CA SER A 101 -2.29 1.57 -14.05
C SER A 101 -2.42 2.77 -15.00
N LYS A 102 -3.07 3.81 -14.52
CA LYS A 102 -3.14 5.15 -15.13
C LYS A 102 -2.44 6.20 -14.27
N GLY A 103 -1.50 5.78 -13.42
CA GLY A 103 -0.74 6.64 -12.53
C GLY A 103 -1.65 7.40 -11.56
N CYS A 104 -1.61 8.74 -11.61
CA CYS A 104 -2.48 9.60 -10.81
C CYS A 104 -3.97 9.54 -11.16
N ASN A 105 -4.37 8.89 -12.25
CA ASN A 105 -5.77 8.68 -12.59
C ASN A 105 -6.31 7.32 -12.11
N GLY A 106 -5.56 6.67 -11.21
CA GLY A 106 -5.90 5.43 -10.56
C GLY A 106 -5.23 4.19 -11.14
N GLY A 107 -5.23 3.14 -10.36
CA GLY A 107 -4.56 1.86 -10.64
C GLY A 107 -4.95 0.79 -9.64
N GLN A 108 -4.32 -0.37 -9.76
CA GLN A 108 -4.53 -1.55 -8.92
C GLN A 108 -3.18 -2.16 -8.51
#